data_AF-A0AAD9XS96-F1
#
_entry.id   AF-A0AAD9XS96-F1
#
_cell.length_a   1.000
_cell.length_b   1.000
_cell.length_c   1.000
_cell.angle_alpha   90.00
_cell.angle_beta   90.00
_cell.angle_gamma   90.00
#
_symmetry.space_group_name_H-M   'P 1'
#
loop_
_entity.id
_entity.type
_entity.pdbx_description
1 polymer ?
#
loop_
_entity_poly.entity_id
_entity_poly.type
_entity_poly.pdbx_seq_one_letter_code
_entity_poly.pdbx_strand_id
1 'polypeptide(L)'
;MDAFGSTGGGSSGSSQFSSDDLMNQLKVQIAQVYAQELLETVSSKCFQKCITKPGSSLSGGESSCVSRCVDRYIEATGIIGRALFNASR
;
A
#
# COMPACT_ATOMS: atom_id res chain seq x y z
N MET A 1 35.47 -25.17 -11.86
CA MET A 1 36.49 -25.35 -12.92
C MET A 1 35.76 -25.26 -14.25
N ASP A 2 36.23 -24.34 -15.09
CA ASP A 2 35.50 -23.57 -16.10
C ASP A 2 35.23 -24.30 -17.43
N ALA A 3 34.20 -23.84 -18.15
CA ALA A 3 34.15 -23.93 -19.61
C ALA A 3 33.70 -22.58 -20.19
N PHE A 4 34.64 -21.96 -20.89
CA PHE A 4 34.55 -20.73 -21.66
C PHE A 4 33.74 -20.95 -22.95
N GLY A 5 33.00 -19.92 -23.37
CA GLY A 5 32.29 -19.88 -24.63
C GLY A 5 31.82 -18.47 -24.94
N SER A 6 32.72 -17.64 -25.48
CA SER A 6 32.45 -16.27 -25.92
C SER A 6 31.63 -16.24 -27.21
N THR A 7 30.57 -15.43 -27.23
CA THR A 7 30.19 -14.67 -28.43
C THR A 7 29.53 -13.36 -28.02
N GLY A 8 30.30 -12.27 -28.12
CA GLY A 8 29.73 -10.94 -28.22
C GLY A 8 29.09 -10.76 -29.60
N GLY A 9 28.02 -9.96 -29.66
CA GLY A 9 27.36 -9.64 -30.92
C GLY A 9 25.99 -9.04 -30.63
N GLY A 10 25.94 -7.71 -30.58
CA GLY A 10 24.71 -6.96 -30.31
C GLY A 10 23.60 -7.26 -31.31
N SER A 11 22.37 -7.15 -30.82
CA SER A 11 21.22 -6.86 -31.65
C SER A 11 20.35 -5.88 -30.87
N SER A 12 20.42 -4.65 -31.36
CA SER A 12 19.51 -3.55 -31.07
C SER A 12 18.07 -4.00 -31.34
N GLY A 13 17.40 -4.52 -30.32
CA GLY A 13 15.95 -4.62 -30.28
C GLY A 13 15.48 -3.50 -29.37
N SER A 14 15.10 -2.36 -29.96
CA SER A 14 14.42 -1.27 -29.25
C SER A 14 13.28 -1.88 -28.43
N SER A 15 13.49 -1.99 -27.13
CA SER A 15 12.46 -2.40 -26.17
C SER A 15 11.42 -1.30 -26.18
N GLN A 16 10.44 -1.45 -27.07
CA GLN A 16 9.23 -0.67 -27.03
C GLN A 16 8.52 -1.13 -25.76
N PHE A 17 8.82 -0.48 -24.64
CA PHE A 17 8.03 -0.62 -23.43
C PHE A 17 6.58 -0.34 -23.84
N SER A 18 5.73 -1.36 -23.82
CA SER A 18 4.31 -1.18 -24.09
C SER A 18 3.78 -0.22 -23.02
N SER A 19 3.19 0.89 -23.44
CA SER A 19 2.64 1.91 -22.54
C SER A 19 1.69 1.29 -21.50
N ASP A 20 1.02 0.20 -21.86
CA ASP A 20 0.16 -0.58 -20.96
C ASP A 20 0.93 -1.25 -19.81
N ASP A 21 2.10 -1.83 -20.09
CA ASP A 21 2.96 -2.46 -19.06
C ASP A 21 3.51 -1.40 -18.10
N LEU A 22 3.91 -0.24 -18.63
CA LEU A 22 4.33 0.90 -17.81
C LEU A 22 3.19 1.41 -16.92
N MET A 23 1.99 1.56 -17.47
CA MET A 23 0.81 1.98 -16.71
C MET A 23 0.43 0.96 -15.64
N ASN A 24 0.55 -0.34 -15.90
CA ASN A 24 0.32 -1.38 -14.92
C ASN A 24 1.35 -1.33 -13.78
N GLN A 25 2.63 -1.15 -14.11
CA GLN A 25 3.68 -1.00 -13.11
C GLN A 25 3.46 0.25 -12.25
N LEU A 26 3.05 1.37 -12.87
CA LEU A 26 2.73 2.60 -12.17
C LEU A 26 1.54 2.42 -11.21
N LYS A 27 0.47 1.75 -11.63
CA LYS A 27 -0.69 1.44 -10.77
C LYS A 27 -0.28 0.66 -9.52
N VAL A 28 0.58 -0.34 -9.68
CA VAL A 28 1.10 -1.13 -8.55
C VAL A 28 1.88 -0.26 -7.58
N GLN A 29 2.75 0.63 -8.09
CA GLN A 29 3.49 1.56 -7.24
C GLN A 29 2.57 2.54 -6.49
N ILE A 30 1.58 3.11 -7.17
CA ILE A 30 0.60 4.02 -6.54
C ILE A 30 -0.16 3.28 -5.42
N ALA A 31 -0.63 2.05 -5.70
CA ALA A 31 -1.32 1.25 -4.71
C ALA A 31 -0.44 0.93 -3.48
N GLN A 32 0.85 0.67 -3.70
CA GLN A 32 1.81 0.43 -2.63
C GLN A 32 2.02 1.67 -1.75
N VAL A 33 2.27 2.83 -2.36
CA VAL A 33 2.47 4.08 -1.62
C VAL A 33 1.21 4.44 -0.82
N TYR A 34 0.04 4.32 -1.45
CA TYR A 34 -1.24 4.53 -0.77
C TYR A 34 -1.43 3.57 0.42
N ALA A 35 -1.09 2.28 0.25
CA ALA A 35 -1.18 1.31 1.34
C ALA A 35 -0.24 1.67 2.51
N GLN A 36 0.98 2.13 2.22
CA GLN A 36 1.92 2.59 3.25
C GLN A 36 1.37 3.79 4.03
N GLU A 37 0.89 4.81 3.32
CA GLU A 37 0.33 6.01 3.95
C GLU A 37 -0.93 5.70 4.78
N LEU A 38 -1.78 4.80 4.28
CA LEU A 38 -2.94 4.32 5.01
C LEU A 38 -2.52 3.59 6.30
N LEU A 39 -1.52 2.72 6.22
CA LEU A 39 -1.00 1.97 7.38
C LEU A 39 -0.43 2.91 8.44
N GLU A 40 0.39 3.89 8.04
CA GLU A 40 0.95 4.88 8.96
C GLU A 40 -0.17 5.70 9.63
N THR A 41 -1.13 6.16 8.83
CA THR A 41 -2.23 7.00 9.30
C THR A 41 -3.14 6.24 10.26
N VAL A 42 -3.59 5.03 9.89
CA VAL A 42 -4.50 4.24 10.73
C VAL A 42 -3.79 3.79 12.01
N SER A 43 -2.51 3.44 11.93
CA SER A 43 -1.70 3.10 13.10
C SER A 43 -1.64 4.26 14.08
N SER A 44 -1.30 5.47 13.61
CA SER A 44 -1.26 6.68 14.44
C SER A 44 -2.61 7.00 15.08
N LYS A 45 -3.68 7.02 14.29
CA LYS A 45 -5.03 7.36 14.77
C LYS A 45 -5.56 6.35 15.77
N CYS A 46 -5.44 5.06 15.46
CA CYS A 46 -5.95 4.01 16.35
C CYS A 46 -5.09 3.87 17.61
N PHE A 47 -3.78 4.07 17.52
CA PHE A 47 -2.93 4.14 18.70
C PHE A 47 -3.38 5.26 19.65
N GLN A 48 -3.49 6.49 19.14
CA GLN A 48 -3.91 7.65 19.94
C GLN A 48 -5.31 7.47 20.55
N LYS A 49 -6.22 6.81 19.82
CA LYS A 49 -7.59 6.63 20.28
C LYS A 49 -7.77 5.51 21.29
N CYS A 50 -7.05 4.40 21.10
CA CYS A 50 -7.30 3.17 21.83
C CYS A 50 -6.28 2.87 22.92
N ILE A 51 -5.05 3.36 22.82
CA ILE A 51 -3.98 3.03 23.78
C ILE A 51 -3.94 4.08 24.88
N THR A 52 -4.39 3.69 26.07
CA THR A 52 -4.47 4.59 27.23
C THR A 52 -3.31 4.42 28.20
N LYS A 53 -2.71 3.21 28.23
CA LYS A 53 -1.50 2.91 28.98
C LYS A 53 -0.52 2.16 28.08
N PRO A 54 0.45 2.87 27.48
CA PRO A 54 1.47 2.23 26.66
C PRO A 54 2.21 1.15 27.45
N GLY A 55 2.37 -0.02 26.84
CA GLY A 55 3.09 -1.15 27.40
C GLY A 55 3.54 -2.12 26.31
N SER A 56 4.24 -3.18 26.69
CA SER A 56 4.76 -4.17 25.74
C SER A 56 3.66 -5.05 25.12
N SER A 57 2.44 -4.98 25.66
CA SER A 57 1.30 -5.77 25.23
C SER A 57 0.02 -4.95 25.30
N LEU A 58 -0.93 -5.26 24.43
CA LEU A 58 -2.28 -4.70 24.49
C LEU A 58 -3.13 -5.46 25.50
N SER A 59 -3.86 -4.73 26.34
CA SER A 59 -4.95 -5.32 27.12
C SER A 59 -6.08 -5.81 26.20
N GLY A 60 -6.96 -6.69 26.69
CA GLY A 60 -8.10 -7.18 25.91
C GLY A 60 -9.03 -6.05 25.41
N GLY A 61 -9.17 -4.99 26.21
CA GLY A 61 -9.93 -3.79 25.84
C GLY A 61 -9.26 -2.98 24.74
N GLU A 62 -7.94 -2.78 24.82
CA GLU A 62 -7.15 -2.09 23.79
C GLU A 62 -7.16 -2.85 22.47
N SER A 63 -6.95 -4.17 22.49
CA SER A 63 -7.04 -5.03 21.30
C SER A 63 -8.41 -4.94 20.63
N SER A 64 -9.49 -5.02 21.42
CA SER A 64 -10.86 -4.89 20.89
C SER A 64 -11.14 -3.50 20.30
N CYS A 65 -10.61 -2.45 20.93
CA CYS A 65 -10.72 -1.08 20.43
C CYS A 65 -9.96 -0.91 19.11
N VAL A 66 -8.72 -1.37 19.03
CA VAL A 66 -7.87 -1.25 17.82
C VAL A 66 -8.52 -1.95 16.63
N SER A 67 -9.00 -3.19 16.81
CA SER A 67 -9.72 -3.91 15.75
C SER A 67 -10.89 -3.10 15.21
N ARG A 68 -11.77 -2.59 16.10
CA ARG A 68 -12.91 -1.77 15.69
C ARG A 68 -12.48 -0.46 15.03
N CYS A 69 -11.43 0.18 15.55
CA CYS A 69 -10.92 1.43 15.02
C CYS A 69 -10.45 1.29 13.57
N VAL A 70 -9.65 0.25 13.28
CA VAL A 70 -9.16 -0.02 11.93
C VAL A 70 -10.33 -0.29 10.97
N ASP A 71 -11.27 -1.16 11.36
CA ASP A 71 -12.44 -1.49 10.53
C ASP A 71 -13.25 -0.23 10.17
N ARG A 72 -13.55 0.61 11.17
CA ARG A 72 -14.29 1.86 10.97
C ARG A 72 -13.52 2.86 10.11
N TYR A 73 -12.20 2.94 10.28
CA TYR A 73 -11.36 3.87 9.50
C TYR A 73 -11.34 3.51 8.02
N ILE A 74 -11.16 2.22 7.71
CA ILE A 74 -11.17 1.72 6.32
C ILE A 74 -12.55 1.91 5.69
N GLU A 75 -13.63 1.61 6.42
CA GLU A 75 -14.99 1.83 5.96
C GLU A 75 -15.26 3.31 5.63
N ALA A 76 -14.90 4.20 6.55
CA ALA A 76 -15.05 5.65 6.36
C ALA A 76 -14.25 6.14 5.16
N THR A 77 -13.00 5.68 5.00
CA THR A 77 -12.14 6.00 3.85
C THR A 77 -12.78 5.54 2.54
N GLY A 78 -13.40 4.37 2.51
CA GLY A 78 -14.13 3.87 1.33
C GLY A 78 -15.38 4.69 1.00
N ILE A 79 -16.14 5.14 2.00
CA ILE A 79 -17.29 6.04 1.81
C ILE A 79 -16.83 7.38 1.22
N ILE A 80 -15.81 7.99 1.82
CA ILE A 80 -15.26 9.28 1.39
C ILE A 80 -14.68 9.16 -0.02
N GLY A 81 -13.90 8.11 -0.29
CA GLY A 81 -13.32 7.86 -1.62
C GLY A 81 -14.42 7.77 -2.68
N ARG A 82 -15.45 6.95 -2.46
CA ARG A 82 -16.60 6.87 -3.38
C ARG A 82 -17.27 8.23 -3.56
N ALA A 83 -17.49 8.99 -2.49
CA ALA A 83 -18.12 10.31 -2.59
C ALA A 83 -17.28 11.28 -3.43
N LEU A 84 -15.97 11.34 -3.21
CA LEU A 84 -15.07 12.22 -3.96
C LEU A 84 -15.01 11.86 -5.46
N PHE A 85 -14.90 10.57 -5.78
CA PHE A 85 -14.81 10.12 -7.17
C PHE A 85 -16.16 10.07 -7.88
N ASN A 86 -17.27 9.84 -7.16
CA ASN A 86 -18.62 9.86 -7.75
C ASN A 86 -19.20 11.28 -7.88
N ALA A 87 -18.75 12.25 -7.06
CA ALA A 87 -19.17 13.65 -7.17
C ALA A 87 -18.55 14.39 -8.37
N SER A 88 -17.67 13.74 -9.13
CA SER A 88 -17.06 14.28 -10.35
C SER A 88 -17.93 14.07 -11.61
N ARG A 89 -19.26 14.04 -11.48
CA ARG A 89 -20.22 14.06 -12.58
C ARG A 89 -21.20 15.21 -12.46
#